data_AF-A0AAD5T2J9-F1
#
_entry.id   AF-A0AAD5T2J9-F1
#
_cell.length_a   1.000
_cell.length_b   1.000
_cell.length_c   1.000
_cell.angle_alpha   90.00
_cell.angle_beta   90.00
_cell.angle_gamma   90.00
#
_symmetry.space_group_name_H-M   'P 1'
#
loop_
_entity.id
_entity.type
_entity.pdbx_description
1 polymer ?
#
loop_
_entity_poly.entity_id
_entity_poly.type
_entity_poly.pdbx_seq_one_letter_code
_entity_poly.pdbx_strand_id
1 'polypeptide(L)'
;MNDRTYHPRPAHTPDFLSKKAPPNYIAGLGRGATGFTTRSDIGPAREQAPELPVTGPKENDDDGTYWYNYGSSSSRSSGRISRLTQMYCTDPERFQDPDQETGLFGTLPYGADDEEADRIYASVDEAMDLRRRARREAREKEQLEAYRKERPKIQLQFADLKRSLQTVSPAEWASIPDASVMRNASASDRKISRFKDRLSAAPSIVSVGAGFSSNISSGSDAASGYATSIDPRMTNALSFATPMPGQLQKTSTPSVTVDTSKSLTDLVQFGQGRNKVLGLKLDAMSDSVSGQSTVDPKGYLTDLNSIITKTDAEISDIKKARQLLRSVITTNPKHAPGWIAAARLEEVAQKIPTARDLAAKGCIECPKSEDIWLESARLNSTENAKIILASAVREIPTSVKIWLRASQLENDTKAQKRVLRRALEFIPNSVKIWKAAVSLEEDSDDARILLGRAVECVPLATELWLALARLESYENAKKVICAKKSSDFEQNN
;
A
#
# COMPACT_ATOMS: atom_id res chain seq x y z
N MET A 1 -11.05 73.36 36.50
CA MET A 1 -12.40 73.55 35.92
C MET A 1 -12.43 73.02 34.51
N ASN A 2 -12.93 71.80 34.34
CA ASN A 2 -14.09 71.48 33.48
C ASN A 2 -14.12 69.97 33.27
N ASP A 3 -14.78 69.31 34.22
CA ASP A 3 -15.27 67.94 34.08
C ASP A 3 -16.09 67.81 32.80
N ARG A 4 -15.76 66.79 32.00
CA ARG A 4 -16.71 66.25 31.02
C ARG A 4 -16.90 64.78 31.32
N THR A 5 -17.70 64.54 32.35
CA THR A 5 -18.38 63.27 32.59
C THR A 5 -19.20 62.92 31.36
N TYR A 6 -18.87 61.79 30.74
CA TYR A 6 -19.62 61.26 29.61
C TYR A 6 -20.87 60.57 30.16
N HIS A 7 -22.00 61.28 30.16
CA HIS A 7 -23.29 60.65 30.46
C HIS A 7 -23.69 59.73 29.31
N PRO A 8 -24.03 58.45 29.58
CA PRO A 8 -24.57 57.58 28.54
C PRO A 8 -25.90 58.17 28.05
N ARG A 9 -26.05 58.27 26.72
CA ARG A 9 -27.34 58.64 26.13
C ARG A 9 -28.35 57.56 26.53
N PRO A 10 -29.54 57.91 27.06
CA PRO A 10 -30.53 56.91 27.39
C PRO A 10 -30.89 56.18 26.10
N ALA A 11 -30.79 54.84 26.13
CA ALA A 11 -31.35 54.00 25.09
C ALA A 11 -32.82 54.39 24.95
N HIS A 12 -33.19 54.98 23.80
CA HIS A 12 -34.58 55.21 23.48
C HIS A 12 -35.20 53.83 23.25
N THR A 13 -35.60 53.15 24.32
CA THR A 13 -36.53 52.04 24.22
C THR A 13 -37.75 52.60 23.49
N PRO A 14 -38.19 51.98 22.38
CA PRO A 14 -39.35 52.49 21.69
C PRO A 14 -40.54 52.43 22.68
N ASP A 15 -41.16 53.59 22.90
CA ASP A 15 -42.14 53.90 23.97
C ASP A 15 -43.38 52.97 23.98
N PHE A 16 -43.59 52.16 22.94
CA PHE A 16 -44.70 51.21 22.86
C PHE A 16 -44.44 49.88 23.60
N LEU A 17 -43.18 49.49 23.85
CA LEU A 17 -42.85 48.18 24.44
C LEU A 17 -43.06 48.12 25.96
N SER A 18 -43.05 49.29 26.63
CA SER A 18 -43.27 49.43 28.07
C SER A 18 -44.73 49.76 28.45
N LYS A 19 -45.58 50.06 27.46
CA LYS A 19 -47.01 50.36 27.68
C LYS A 19 -47.82 49.06 27.66
N LYS A 20 -48.74 48.88 28.63
CA LYS A 20 -49.71 47.77 28.61
C LYS A 20 -50.60 47.91 27.37
N ALA A 21 -50.97 46.78 26.76
CA ALA A 21 -51.86 46.77 25.61
C ALA A 21 -53.14 47.60 25.90
N PRO A 22 -53.61 48.46 24.97
CA PRO A 22 -54.79 49.28 25.20
C PRO A 22 -56.00 48.39 25.54
N PRO A 23 -56.81 48.75 26.55
CA PRO A 23 -58.01 47.99 26.87
C PRO A 23 -58.94 47.96 25.64
N ASN A 24 -59.49 46.78 25.33
CA ASN A 24 -60.33 46.48 24.16
C ASN A 24 -59.61 46.43 22.79
N TYR A 25 -58.27 46.46 22.73
CA TYR A 25 -57.56 46.13 21.50
C TYR A 25 -57.54 44.62 21.25
N ILE A 26 -58.20 44.18 20.19
CA ILE A 26 -58.15 42.78 19.71
C ILE A 26 -57.02 42.70 18.67
N ALA A 27 -55.95 41.98 18.98
CA ALA A 27 -54.85 41.75 18.05
C ALA A 27 -55.37 41.07 16.77
N GLY A 28 -54.98 41.60 15.61
CA GLY A 28 -55.53 41.20 14.30
C GLY A 28 -56.62 42.16 13.82
N LEU A 29 -57.73 42.26 14.55
CA LEU A 29 -58.84 43.16 14.18
C LEU A 29 -58.46 44.65 14.29
N GLY A 30 -57.79 45.05 15.36
CA GLY A 30 -57.36 46.43 15.60
C GLY A 30 -56.19 46.92 14.74
N ARG A 31 -55.50 46.01 14.02
CA ARG A 31 -54.50 46.33 12.98
C ARG A 31 -55.13 46.40 11.58
N GLY A 32 -56.40 46.03 11.43
CA GLY A 32 -57.04 45.83 10.13
C GLY A 32 -56.59 44.58 9.39
N ALA A 33 -56.08 43.56 10.10
CA ALA A 33 -55.71 42.29 9.50
C ALA A 33 -56.96 41.42 9.29
N THR A 34 -57.29 41.13 8.04
CA THR A 34 -58.34 40.18 7.65
C THR A 34 -57.72 38.79 7.42
N GLY A 35 -58.29 37.74 8.01
CA GLY A 35 -57.89 36.36 7.72
C GLY A 35 -58.28 35.96 6.30
N PHE A 36 -57.35 35.34 5.56
CA PHE A 36 -57.64 34.77 4.25
C PHE A 36 -58.49 33.51 4.44
N THR A 37 -59.71 33.44 3.87
CA THR A 37 -60.52 32.21 3.88
C THR A 37 -59.85 31.17 2.99
N THR A 38 -59.54 30.01 3.58
CA THR A 38 -58.93 28.90 2.84
C THR A 38 -59.99 27.87 2.49
N ARG A 39 -59.69 27.00 1.52
CA ARG A 39 -60.63 26.02 0.93
C ARG A 39 -61.22 25.01 1.93
N SER A 40 -60.76 25.01 3.18
CA SER A 40 -61.27 24.20 4.28
C SER A 40 -62.47 24.84 5.01
N ASP A 41 -62.70 26.15 4.87
CA ASP A 41 -63.80 26.88 5.55
C ASP A 41 -65.11 26.92 4.74
N ILE A 42 -65.05 26.66 3.43
CA ILE A 42 -66.22 26.53 2.55
C ILE A 42 -66.42 25.03 2.33
N GLY A 43 -67.24 24.39 3.18
CA GLY A 43 -67.51 22.95 3.13
C GLY A 43 -67.92 22.46 1.73
N PRO A 44 -67.75 21.16 1.43
CA PRO A 44 -67.88 20.63 0.08
C PRO A 44 -69.30 20.82 -0.48
N ALA A 45 -69.40 21.55 -1.59
CA ALA A 45 -70.64 21.75 -2.33
C ALA A 45 -71.12 20.41 -2.92
N ARG A 46 -72.39 20.11 -2.65
CA ARG A 46 -73.15 18.94 -3.11
C ARG A 46 -73.33 18.98 -4.63
N GLU A 47 -72.55 18.19 -5.38
CA GLU A 47 -72.87 17.81 -6.75
C GLU A 47 -73.86 16.64 -6.74
N GLN A 48 -75.01 16.82 -7.39
CA GLN A 48 -76.07 15.82 -7.53
C GLN A 48 -75.65 14.74 -8.54
N ALA A 49 -75.68 13.47 -8.14
CA ALA A 49 -75.68 12.33 -9.05
C ALA A 49 -77.12 11.74 -9.13
N PRO A 50 -77.60 11.34 -10.33
CA PRO A 50 -78.94 10.79 -10.51
C PRO A 50 -79.03 9.33 -10.03
N GLU A 51 -80.26 8.94 -9.66
CA GLU A 51 -80.62 7.73 -8.93
C GLU A 51 -80.51 6.40 -9.71
N LEU A 52 -80.59 5.30 -8.92
CA LEU A 52 -81.00 3.90 -9.19
C LEU A 52 -79.86 2.85 -9.12
N PRO A 53 -80.17 1.56 -8.83
CA PRO A 53 -80.21 1.02 -7.46
C PRO A 53 -79.32 -0.22 -7.27
N VAL A 54 -79.16 -0.60 -5.99
CA VAL A 54 -78.42 -1.77 -5.48
C VAL A 54 -78.90 -3.10 -6.08
N THR A 55 -77.96 -3.92 -6.56
CA THR A 55 -78.12 -5.38 -6.71
C THR A 55 -76.85 -6.09 -6.20
N GLY A 56 -77.01 -7.09 -5.34
CA GLY A 56 -75.93 -7.89 -4.75
C GLY A 56 -75.35 -8.97 -5.69
N PRO A 57 -75.00 -10.16 -5.15
CA PRO A 57 -73.66 -10.57 -4.76
C PRO A 57 -73.06 -11.64 -5.70
N LYS A 58 -71.74 -11.89 -5.63
CA LYS A 58 -71.14 -13.11 -6.20
C LYS A 58 -70.14 -13.77 -5.26
N GLU A 59 -70.44 -15.04 -5.05
CA GLU A 59 -69.75 -16.09 -4.32
C GLU A 59 -68.54 -16.66 -5.08
N ASN A 60 -67.62 -17.21 -4.26
CA ASN A 60 -66.72 -18.36 -4.44
C ASN A 60 -65.68 -18.36 -5.58
N ASP A 61 -64.42 -18.65 -5.23
CA ASP A 61 -63.77 -19.94 -5.55
C ASP A 61 -62.27 -19.96 -5.15
N ASP A 62 -61.91 -21.07 -4.49
CA ASP A 62 -60.67 -21.87 -4.62
C ASP A 62 -59.31 -21.45 -4.00
N ASP A 63 -59.01 -22.13 -2.87
CA ASP A 63 -58.06 -23.25 -2.73
C ASP A 63 -56.65 -23.21 -3.36
N GLY A 64 -55.65 -23.50 -2.50
CA GLY A 64 -54.42 -24.22 -2.88
C GLY A 64 -53.12 -23.46 -2.63
N THR A 65 -52.37 -23.74 -1.55
CA THR A 65 -51.35 -24.80 -1.46
C THR A 65 -49.91 -24.28 -1.71
N TYR A 66 -49.15 -24.25 -0.61
CA TYR A 66 -47.72 -24.52 -0.41
C TYR A 66 -46.65 -23.82 -1.31
N TRP A 67 -45.58 -23.34 -0.67
CA TRP A 67 -44.22 -23.92 -0.78
C TRP A 67 -43.22 -23.03 -0.02
N TYR A 68 -42.65 -23.58 1.06
CA TYR A 68 -41.38 -23.09 1.63
C TYR A 68 -40.27 -23.30 0.59
N ASN A 69 -39.36 -22.33 0.43
CA ASN A 69 -38.03 -22.62 -0.09
C ASN A 69 -36.94 -21.96 0.77
N TYR A 70 -36.03 -22.80 1.25
CA TYR A 70 -34.84 -22.48 2.03
C TYR A 70 -33.61 -22.48 1.11
N GLY A 71 -32.70 -21.51 1.31
CA GLY A 71 -31.30 -21.55 0.87
C GLY A 71 -31.03 -21.15 -0.60
N SER A 72 -29.86 -20.64 -1.00
CA SER A 72 -28.61 -20.30 -0.32
C SER A 72 -27.75 -19.46 -1.28
N SER A 73 -26.93 -18.56 -0.73
CA SER A 73 -25.63 -18.07 -1.25
C SER A 73 -25.51 -17.45 -2.66
N SER A 74 -25.09 -16.18 -2.73
CA SER A 74 -23.75 -15.85 -3.27
C SER A 74 -23.36 -14.38 -3.14
N SER A 75 -22.12 -14.23 -2.67
CA SER A 75 -21.14 -13.16 -2.80
C SER A 75 -21.33 -12.09 -3.89
N ARG A 76 -20.90 -10.87 -3.50
CA ARG A 76 -20.27 -9.76 -4.25
C ARG A 76 -21.10 -8.51 -4.53
N SER A 77 -20.38 -7.39 -4.36
CA SER A 77 -20.69 -6.02 -4.77
C SER A 77 -21.50 -5.19 -3.77
N SER A 78 -20.82 -4.86 -2.68
CA SER A 78 -21.11 -3.67 -1.88
C SER A 78 -20.85 -2.43 -2.75
N GLY A 79 -21.83 -1.55 -2.84
CA GLY A 79 -21.64 -0.26 -3.53
C GLY A 79 -22.89 0.54 -3.84
N ARG A 80 -24.11 0.02 -3.61
CA ARG A 80 -25.32 0.80 -3.96
C ARG A 80 -26.62 0.45 -3.22
N ILE A 81 -26.54 0.01 -1.96
CA ILE A 81 -27.73 -0.19 -1.10
C ILE A 81 -27.54 0.53 0.24
N SER A 82 -27.21 1.83 0.19
CA SER A 82 -27.24 2.69 1.40
C SER A 82 -28.29 3.80 1.31
N ARG A 83 -29.06 3.89 0.22
CA ARG A 83 -30.15 4.87 0.08
C ARG A 83 -31.54 4.25 0.19
N LEU A 84 -31.66 2.92 0.24
CA LEU A 84 -32.95 2.22 0.39
C LEU A 84 -33.13 1.59 1.78
N THR A 85 -32.05 1.32 2.51
CA THR A 85 -32.12 0.79 3.89
C THR A 85 -32.35 1.87 4.94
N GLN A 86 -32.34 3.15 4.56
CA GLN A 86 -32.71 4.27 5.42
C GLN A 86 -34.20 4.66 5.27
N MET A 87 -35.00 3.78 4.66
CA MET A 87 -36.46 3.89 4.52
C MET A 87 -37.22 2.84 5.35
N TYR A 88 -36.52 2.11 6.24
CA TYR A 88 -37.12 1.29 7.30
C TYR A 88 -36.43 1.51 8.65
N CYS A 89 -36.05 2.77 8.93
CA CYS A 89 -36.00 3.23 10.31
C CYS A 89 -37.44 3.59 10.66
N THR A 90 -38.18 2.64 11.22
CA THR A 90 -39.43 2.93 11.93
C THR A 90 -39.08 3.88 13.06
N ASP A 91 -39.22 5.17 12.79
CA ASP A 91 -39.35 6.19 13.81
C ASP A 91 -40.52 5.75 14.70
N PRO A 92 -40.30 5.35 15.95
CA PRO A 92 -41.39 4.88 16.81
C PRO A 92 -42.45 5.97 17.00
N GLU A 93 -42.08 7.25 16.81
CA GLU A 93 -43.00 8.38 16.84
C GLU A 93 -43.97 8.42 15.65
N ARG A 94 -43.69 7.72 14.54
CA ARG A 94 -44.58 7.68 13.37
C ARG A 94 -45.87 6.88 13.62
N PHE A 95 -45.84 5.96 14.59
CA PHE A 95 -47.02 5.22 15.06
C PHE A 95 -47.65 5.83 16.32
N GLN A 96 -47.15 7.00 16.74
CA GLN A 96 -47.65 7.73 17.88
C GLN A 96 -48.74 8.68 17.38
N ASP A 97 -50.00 8.36 17.68
CA ASP A 97 -51.12 9.22 17.31
C ASP A 97 -50.99 10.56 18.07
N PRO A 98 -50.84 11.71 17.37
CA PRO A 98 -50.55 12.99 18.00
C PRO A 98 -51.66 13.51 18.93
N ASP A 99 -52.87 12.93 18.83
CA ASP A 99 -54.04 13.31 19.61
C ASP A 99 -54.31 12.38 20.82
N GLN A 100 -53.49 11.34 21.06
CA GLN A 100 -53.85 10.27 21.99
C GLN A 100 -52.67 9.74 22.85
N GLU A 101 -52.01 10.63 23.59
CA GLU A 101 -50.95 10.24 24.55
C GLU A 101 -51.47 9.72 25.90
N THR A 102 -52.69 10.06 26.28
CA THR A 102 -53.36 9.45 27.44
C THR A 102 -54.18 8.29 26.93
N GLY A 103 -53.68 7.06 27.07
CA GLY A 103 -54.31 5.85 26.55
C GLY A 103 -55.84 5.87 26.70
N LEU A 104 -56.54 5.34 25.68
CA LEU A 104 -58.01 5.44 25.49
C LEU A 104 -58.85 5.22 26.75
N PHE A 105 -58.34 4.43 27.69
CA PHE A 105 -59.02 4.02 28.91
C PHE A 105 -58.77 4.91 30.13
N GLY A 106 -57.91 5.94 30.03
CA GLY A 106 -57.53 6.80 31.16
C GLY A 106 -58.60 7.78 31.65
N THR A 107 -59.72 7.90 30.93
CA THR A 107 -60.85 8.79 31.28
C THR A 107 -62.10 8.06 31.78
N LEU A 108 -62.10 6.72 31.81
CA LEU A 108 -63.19 5.93 32.37
C LEU A 108 -63.14 5.92 33.91
N PRO A 109 -64.29 5.79 34.60
CA PRO A 109 -64.32 5.67 36.06
C PRO A 109 -63.57 4.40 36.48
N TYR A 110 -62.48 4.60 37.21
CA TYR A 110 -61.59 3.55 37.67
C TYR A 110 -61.99 3.14 39.08
N GLY A 111 -62.43 1.89 39.24
CA GLY A 111 -62.88 1.32 40.50
C GLY A 111 -61.76 0.64 41.29
N ALA A 112 -62.06 0.28 42.54
CA ALA A 112 -61.14 -0.51 43.36
C ALA A 112 -60.85 -1.89 42.74
N ASP A 113 -61.83 -2.46 42.04
CA ASP A 113 -61.69 -3.75 41.33
C ASP A 113 -60.75 -3.63 40.13
N ASP A 114 -60.75 -2.48 39.43
CA ASP A 114 -59.84 -2.21 38.31
C ASP A 114 -58.39 -2.00 38.82
N GLU A 115 -58.21 -1.33 39.96
CA GLU A 115 -56.91 -1.19 40.65
C GLU A 115 -56.35 -2.54 41.10
N GLU A 116 -57.21 -3.46 41.55
CA GLU A 116 -56.81 -4.81 41.90
C GLU A 116 -56.42 -5.61 40.65
N ALA A 117 -57.21 -5.51 39.58
CA ALA A 117 -56.91 -6.16 38.31
C ALA A 117 -55.58 -5.68 37.73
N ASP A 118 -55.32 -4.37 37.67
CA ASP A 118 -54.08 -3.82 37.13
C ASP A 118 -52.87 -4.17 38.01
N ARG A 119 -53.02 -4.20 39.34
CA ARG A 119 -51.96 -4.71 40.22
C ARG A 119 -51.66 -6.18 39.96
N ILE A 120 -52.68 -7.00 39.72
CA ILE A 120 -52.51 -8.41 39.38
C ILE A 120 -51.82 -8.54 38.02
N TYR A 121 -52.29 -7.86 36.97
CA TYR A 121 -51.68 -7.91 35.64
C TYR A 121 -50.25 -7.39 35.64
N ALA A 122 -49.97 -6.26 36.32
CA ALA A 122 -48.61 -5.77 36.51
C ALA A 122 -47.74 -6.79 37.25
N SER A 123 -48.26 -7.45 38.29
CA SER A 123 -47.50 -8.49 38.98
C SER A 123 -47.21 -9.72 38.11
N VAL A 124 -48.13 -10.07 37.20
CA VAL A 124 -47.95 -11.15 36.22
C VAL A 124 -46.90 -10.77 35.19
N ASP A 125 -46.98 -9.58 34.61
CA ASP A 125 -45.99 -9.06 33.67
C ASP A 125 -44.62 -8.95 34.32
N GLU A 126 -44.58 -8.50 35.57
CA GLU A 126 -43.35 -8.46 36.34
C GLU A 126 -42.77 -9.85 36.56
N ALA A 127 -43.60 -10.83 36.95
CA ALA A 127 -43.18 -12.21 37.15
C ALA A 127 -42.71 -12.88 35.85
N MET A 128 -43.35 -12.58 34.73
CA MET A 128 -42.94 -13.02 33.40
C MET A 128 -41.57 -12.43 33.02
N ASP A 129 -41.32 -11.19 33.41
CA ASP A 129 -40.05 -10.53 33.18
C ASP A 129 -38.92 -11.03 34.09
N LEU A 130 -39.18 -11.43 35.33
CA LEU A 130 -38.15 -11.82 36.32
C LEU A 130 -37.12 -12.83 35.78
N ARG A 131 -37.50 -13.76 34.89
CA ARG A 131 -36.57 -14.77 34.32
C ARG A 131 -35.50 -14.19 33.40
N ARG A 132 -35.76 -13.03 32.77
CA ARG A 132 -34.87 -12.41 31.78
C ARG A 132 -34.52 -10.96 32.11
N ARG A 133 -35.22 -10.32 33.05
CA ARG A 133 -35.08 -8.94 33.50
C ARG A 133 -33.64 -8.59 33.79
N ALA A 134 -32.99 -9.30 34.72
CA ALA A 134 -31.61 -9.00 35.11
C ALA A 134 -30.61 -9.03 33.93
N ARG A 135 -30.75 -9.96 32.98
CA ARG A 135 -29.87 -10.04 31.80
C ARG A 135 -30.23 -9.03 30.71
N ARG A 136 -31.52 -8.73 30.54
CA ARG A 136 -32.01 -7.75 29.58
C ARG A 136 -31.61 -6.34 30.02
N GLU A 137 -31.93 -5.98 31.26
CA GLU A 137 -31.58 -4.70 31.87
C GLU A 137 -30.07 -4.50 31.97
N ALA A 138 -29.30 -5.54 32.34
CA ALA A 138 -27.83 -5.43 32.35
C ALA A 138 -27.27 -5.12 30.95
N ARG A 139 -27.78 -5.80 29.92
CA ARG A 139 -27.35 -5.56 28.53
C ARG A 139 -27.80 -4.20 28.01
N GLU A 140 -29.05 -3.81 28.26
CA GLU A 140 -29.59 -2.51 27.86
C GLU A 140 -28.86 -1.38 28.57
N LYS A 141 -28.54 -1.54 29.86
CA LYS A 141 -27.73 -0.60 30.63
C LYS A 141 -26.30 -0.50 30.08
N GLU A 142 -25.65 -1.62 29.79
CA GLU A 142 -24.31 -1.63 29.19
C GLU A 142 -24.30 -0.96 27.81
N GLN A 143 -25.31 -1.24 26.97
CA GLN A 143 -25.47 -0.59 25.67
C GLN A 143 -25.73 0.91 25.79
N LEU A 144 -26.60 1.34 26.72
CA LEU A 144 -26.86 2.76 26.97
C LEU A 144 -25.62 3.48 27.52
N GLU A 145 -24.85 2.83 28.39
CA GLU A 145 -23.60 3.35 28.92
C GLU A 145 -22.52 3.45 27.85
N ALA A 146 -22.37 2.43 27.00
CA ALA A 146 -21.47 2.46 25.84
C ALA A 146 -21.88 3.57 24.86
N TYR A 147 -23.17 3.68 24.53
CA TYR A 147 -23.68 4.73 23.67
C TYR A 147 -23.47 6.13 24.26
N ARG A 148 -23.69 6.32 25.57
CA ARG A 148 -23.42 7.59 26.25
C ARG A 148 -21.93 7.93 26.32
N LYS A 149 -21.05 6.92 26.40
CA LYS A 149 -19.59 7.11 26.32
C LYS A 149 -19.16 7.51 24.91
N GLU A 150 -19.72 6.89 23.87
CA GLU A 150 -19.38 7.18 22.49
C GLU A 150 -19.98 8.51 22.00
N ARG A 151 -21.21 8.83 22.40
CA ARG A 151 -21.94 10.03 22.00
C ARG A 151 -22.57 10.72 23.21
N PRO A 152 -21.76 11.37 24.07
CA PRO A 152 -22.30 12.14 25.18
C PRO A 152 -23.18 13.29 24.65
N LYS A 153 -24.32 13.54 25.30
CA LYS A 153 -25.16 14.70 24.96
C LYS A 153 -24.36 15.99 25.15
N ILE A 154 -24.61 17.01 24.33
CA ILE A 154 -23.89 18.30 24.39
C ILE A 154 -23.93 18.88 25.80
N GLN A 155 -25.09 18.82 26.47
CA GLN A 155 -25.23 19.28 27.86
C GLN A 155 -24.35 18.50 28.86
N LEU A 156 -24.07 17.21 28.60
CA LEU A 156 -23.17 16.39 29.41
C LEU A 156 -21.69 16.73 29.12
N GLN A 157 -21.33 17.04 27.86
CA GLN A 157 -19.97 17.48 27.51
C GLN A 157 -19.59 18.80 28.20
N PHE A 158 -20.57 19.67 28.41
CA PHE A 158 -20.39 20.95 29.11
C PHE A 158 -20.85 20.91 30.57
N ALA A 159 -21.23 19.76 31.13
CA ALA A 159 -21.72 19.67 32.51
C ALA A 159 -20.63 20.07 33.50
N ASP A 160 -19.40 19.65 33.24
CA ASP A 160 -18.20 19.91 34.03
C ASP A 160 -17.91 21.41 34.04
N LEU A 161 -17.93 22.03 32.85
CA LEU A 161 -17.72 23.46 32.64
C LEU A 161 -18.84 24.30 33.25
N LYS A 162 -20.09 23.85 33.14
CA LYS A 162 -21.25 24.48 33.78
C LYS A 162 -21.17 24.39 35.30
N ARG A 163 -20.65 23.28 35.86
CA ARG A 163 -20.37 23.15 37.30
C ARG A 163 -19.22 24.05 37.73
N SER A 164 -18.15 24.18 36.95
CA SER A 164 -17.07 25.14 37.26
C SER A 164 -17.55 26.58 37.15
N LEU A 165 -18.57 26.86 36.32
CA LEU A 165 -19.14 28.19 36.20
C LEU A 165 -19.90 28.65 37.47
N GLN A 166 -20.26 27.72 38.36
CA GLN A 166 -20.86 28.05 39.65
C GLN A 166 -19.89 28.80 40.57
N THR A 167 -18.57 28.67 40.38
CA THR A 167 -17.58 29.37 41.20
C THR A 167 -17.43 30.84 40.83
N VAL A 168 -17.98 31.27 39.69
CA VAL A 168 -17.95 32.66 39.23
C VAL A 168 -18.98 33.47 40.01
N SER A 169 -18.52 34.54 40.67
CA SER A 169 -19.38 35.36 41.52
C SER A 169 -20.36 36.22 40.70
N PRO A 170 -21.53 36.61 41.26
CA PRO A 170 -22.47 37.48 40.56
C PRO A 170 -21.88 38.84 40.16
N ALA A 171 -20.85 39.32 40.86
CA ALA A 171 -20.15 40.54 40.52
C ALA A 171 -19.25 40.40 39.28
N GLU A 172 -18.63 39.23 39.07
CA GLU A 172 -17.87 38.89 37.86
C GLU A 172 -18.80 38.69 36.65
N TRP A 173 -20.00 38.17 36.89
CA TRP A 173 -21.05 38.10 35.87
C TRP A 173 -21.51 39.47 35.39
N ALA A 174 -21.65 40.43 36.30
CA ALA A 174 -22.04 41.80 35.96
C ALA A 174 -20.91 42.60 35.29
N SER A 175 -19.66 42.14 35.39
CA SER A 175 -18.48 42.83 34.83
C SER A 175 -17.96 42.21 33.54
N ILE A 176 -18.70 41.24 32.95
CA ILE A 176 -18.37 40.73 31.62
C ILE A 176 -18.34 41.92 30.64
N PRO A 177 -17.21 42.16 29.95
CA PRO A 177 -17.09 43.26 29.02
C PRO A 177 -18.07 43.10 27.87
N ASP A 178 -18.88 44.14 27.63
CA ASP A 178 -19.79 44.16 26.49
C ASP A 178 -19.00 44.12 25.17
N ALA A 179 -19.54 43.47 24.15
CA ALA A 179 -18.83 43.12 22.92
C ALA A 179 -18.32 44.35 22.12
N SER A 180 -18.70 45.58 22.51
CA SER A 180 -18.25 46.82 21.87
C SER A 180 -16.79 47.21 22.17
N VAL A 181 -16.13 46.58 23.16
CA VAL A 181 -14.75 46.95 23.58
C VAL A 181 -13.64 46.34 22.69
N MET A 182 -13.94 45.34 21.86
CA MET A 182 -12.91 44.64 21.04
C MET A 182 -12.66 45.28 19.66
N ARG A 183 -13.39 46.33 19.27
CA ARG A 183 -13.15 47.05 18.00
C ARG A 183 -13.09 48.55 18.25
N ASN A 184 -11.88 49.09 18.47
CA ASN A 184 -11.60 50.54 18.42
C ASN A 184 -11.60 51.06 16.97
N ALA A 185 -12.65 50.74 16.20
CA ALA A 185 -12.79 51.19 14.81
C ALA A 185 -12.76 52.72 14.71
N SER A 186 -13.32 53.41 15.71
CA SER A 186 -13.46 54.88 15.73
C SER A 186 -12.20 55.65 16.16
N ALA A 187 -11.21 55.02 16.79
CA ALA A 187 -9.92 55.65 17.15
C ALA A 187 -8.86 55.46 16.05
N SER A 188 -8.92 54.34 15.31
CA SER A 188 -8.13 54.10 14.10
C SER A 188 -8.36 55.19 13.06
N ASP A 189 -9.63 55.53 12.79
CA ASP A 189 -9.99 56.58 11.84
C ASP A 189 -9.43 57.97 12.22
N ARG A 190 -9.30 58.27 13.52
CA ARG A 190 -8.78 59.58 13.98
C ARG A 190 -7.25 59.64 14.01
N LYS A 191 -6.55 58.55 14.34
CA LYS A 191 -5.08 58.51 14.41
C LYS A 191 -4.42 58.69 13.04
N ILE A 192 -5.06 58.19 11.98
CA ILE A 192 -4.60 58.37 10.59
C ILE A 192 -4.49 59.86 10.22
N SER A 193 -5.34 60.73 10.78
CA SER A 193 -5.30 62.17 10.48
C SER A 193 -4.13 62.94 11.13
N ARG A 194 -3.65 62.51 12.31
CA ARG A 194 -2.71 63.30 13.13
C ARG A 194 -1.22 62.98 12.93
N PHE A 195 -0.88 61.85 12.32
CA PHE A 195 0.52 61.46 12.09
C PHE A 195 1.19 62.20 10.91
N LYS A 196 0.49 63.14 10.25
CA LYS A 196 0.96 63.89 9.08
C LYS A 196 1.97 65.00 9.38
N ASP A 197 2.03 65.50 10.61
CA ASP A 197 2.62 66.84 10.83
C ASP A 197 4.01 66.87 11.50
N ARG A 198 4.63 65.73 11.83
CA ARG A 198 6.01 65.70 12.35
C ARG A 198 6.77 64.45 11.89
N LEU A 199 7.81 64.64 11.07
CA LEU A 199 8.72 63.59 10.60
C LEU A 199 10.19 63.99 10.84
N SER A 200 10.99 63.05 11.35
CA SER A 200 12.47 63.08 11.35
C SER A 200 13.01 61.95 10.48
N ALA A 201 14.21 62.12 9.92
CA ALA A 201 14.79 61.19 8.94
C ALA A 201 15.32 59.91 9.60
N ALA A 202 14.78 58.76 9.22
CA ALA A 202 15.24 57.44 9.65
C ALA A 202 16.50 57.00 8.87
N PRO A 203 17.44 56.28 9.50
CA PRO A 203 18.60 55.70 8.83
C PRO A 203 18.17 54.62 7.81
N SER A 204 18.94 54.48 6.73
CA SER A 204 18.56 53.70 5.53
C SER A 204 18.39 52.18 5.72
N ILE A 205 18.76 51.61 6.87
CA ILE A 205 18.52 50.19 7.21
C ILE A 205 17.24 49.97 8.05
N VAL A 206 16.77 51.03 8.72
CA VAL A 206 15.42 51.12 9.31
C VAL A 206 14.41 51.55 8.24
N SER A 207 14.87 51.80 7.01
CA SER A 207 14.01 51.75 5.83
C SER A 207 13.71 50.29 5.51
N VAL A 208 12.68 49.77 6.17
CA VAL A 208 11.90 48.58 5.80
C VAL A 208 12.75 47.31 5.55
N GLY A 209 12.88 46.44 6.56
CA GLY A 209 13.40 45.10 6.26
C GLY A 209 13.57 44.09 7.39
N ALA A 210 13.95 44.47 8.61
CA ALA A 210 14.32 43.46 9.61
C ALA A 210 14.20 43.97 11.06
N GLY A 211 13.00 43.83 11.64
CA GLY A 211 12.80 43.92 13.09
C GLY A 211 12.59 42.52 13.68
N PHE A 212 13.68 41.85 14.10
CA PHE A 212 13.60 40.65 14.94
C PHE A 212 13.85 41.05 16.39
N SER A 213 12.78 41.20 17.17
CA SER A 213 12.87 41.26 18.63
C SER A 213 12.91 39.83 19.16
N SER A 214 14.11 39.38 19.53
CA SER A 214 14.33 38.10 20.22
C SER A 214 13.83 38.19 21.66
N ASN A 215 12.74 37.48 21.99
CA ASN A 215 12.44 37.15 23.39
C ASN A 215 13.20 35.87 23.76
N ILE A 216 14.38 36.06 24.37
CA ILE A 216 15.03 35.08 25.23
C ILE A 216 14.22 35.04 26.52
N SER A 217 13.58 33.91 26.80
CA SER A 217 13.00 33.60 28.11
C SER A 217 13.82 32.48 28.71
N SER A 218 14.61 32.87 29.71
CA SER A 218 15.30 32.04 30.67
C SER A 218 14.38 30.99 31.29
N GLY A 219 14.69 29.72 31.04
CA GLY A 219 14.16 28.57 31.77
C GLY A 219 15.30 27.58 31.94
N SER A 220 15.81 27.50 33.17
CA SER A 220 16.72 26.47 33.63
C SER A 220 16.11 25.08 33.41
N ASP A 221 16.84 24.19 32.75
CA ASP A 221 17.11 22.84 33.24
C ASP A 221 18.09 22.15 32.28
N ALA A 222 19.29 21.89 32.82
CA ALA A 222 20.31 21.12 32.17
C ALA A 222 20.25 19.69 32.70
N ALA A 223 19.93 18.71 31.85
CA ALA A 223 20.64 17.42 31.74
C ALA A 223 19.95 16.44 30.79
N SER A 224 20.76 15.84 29.91
CA SER A 224 20.62 14.49 29.32
C SER A 224 19.70 14.29 28.10
N GLY A 225 20.36 14.19 26.93
CA GLY A 225 20.45 12.91 26.23
C GLY A 225 19.35 12.53 25.21
N TYR A 226 19.72 12.60 23.93
CA TYR A 226 19.35 11.70 22.81
C TYR A 226 17.90 11.18 22.70
N ALA A 227 17.15 11.66 21.70
CA ALA A 227 16.60 10.85 20.60
C ALA A 227 15.51 11.59 19.78
N THR A 228 15.61 11.40 18.47
CA THR A 228 14.68 11.74 17.39
C THR A 228 13.40 10.88 17.36
N SER A 229 12.26 11.48 17.07
CA SER A 229 11.10 10.90 16.34
C SER A 229 10.10 12.04 16.03
N ILE A 230 10.13 12.67 14.85
CA ILE A 230 9.35 12.32 13.64
C ILE A 230 7.90 11.91 13.96
N ASP A 231 6.99 12.87 13.77
CA ASP A 231 5.54 12.68 13.71
C ASP A 231 5.09 12.37 12.26
N PRO A 232 4.38 11.25 12.02
CA PRO A 232 3.82 10.88 10.73
C PRO A 232 2.33 11.22 10.64
N ARG A 233 1.94 12.25 9.88
CA ARG A 233 0.55 12.38 9.38
C ARG A 233 0.35 13.26 8.14
N MET A 234 1.26 13.14 7.19
CA MET A 234 0.87 13.25 5.77
C MET A 234 0.60 11.85 5.21
N THR A 235 -0.66 11.45 5.17
CA THR A 235 -1.16 10.47 4.21
C THR A 235 -2.57 10.86 3.75
N ASN A 236 -2.71 10.90 2.43
CA ASN A 236 -3.94 11.01 1.63
C ASN A 236 -4.55 12.42 1.47
N ALA A 237 -4.77 12.95 0.26
CA ALA A 237 -4.84 12.30 -1.05
C ALA A 237 -4.46 13.25 -2.20
N LEU A 238 -3.69 12.66 -3.11
CA LEU A 238 -3.32 13.10 -4.45
C LEU A 238 -4.51 13.02 -5.41
N SER A 239 -4.55 13.91 -6.40
CA SER A 239 -4.95 13.74 -7.83
C SER A 239 -5.34 15.11 -8.38
N PHE A 240 -5.05 15.56 -9.59
CA PHE A 240 -4.30 15.11 -10.77
C PHE A 240 -4.43 16.30 -11.76
N ALA A 241 -3.36 16.73 -12.44
CA ALA A 241 -3.41 17.25 -13.82
C ALA A 241 -2.04 17.79 -14.26
N THR A 242 -1.41 17.07 -15.19
CA THR A 242 -0.30 17.53 -16.04
C THR A 242 -0.84 18.32 -17.27
N PRO A 243 0.03 19.02 -18.02
CA PRO A 243 -0.26 20.28 -18.72
C PRO A 243 -0.19 20.21 -20.26
N MET A 244 -0.73 21.20 -20.99
CA MET A 244 -0.12 21.81 -22.20
C MET A 244 -0.95 22.98 -22.83
N PRO A 245 -0.33 23.84 -23.70
CA PRO A 245 -0.71 25.24 -23.94
C PRO A 245 -1.20 25.57 -25.38
N GLY A 246 -1.73 26.79 -25.58
CA GLY A 246 -1.96 27.37 -26.92
C GLY A 246 -2.48 28.81 -26.93
N GLN A 247 -1.69 29.69 -27.57
CA GLN A 247 -1.86 31.12 -27.96
C GLN A 247 -3.31 31.60 -28.28
N LEU A 248 -3.70 32.88 -28.16
CA LEU A 248 -3.12 34.06 -28.82
C LEU A 248 -3.76 35.38 -28.29
N GLN A 249 -3.02 36.48 -28.50
CA GLN A 249 -3.10 37.84 -27.97
C GLN A 249 -4.24 38.78 -28.45
N LYS A 250 -4.32 39.95 -27.76
CA LYS A 250 -4.77 41.33 -28.15
C LYS A 250 -6.14 41.76 -27.57
N THR A 251 -6.38 42.93 -26.97
CA THR A 251 -5.71 44.26 -26.92
C THR A 251 -6.28 45.17 -25.78
N SER A 252 -5.38 45.89 -25.09
CA SER A 252 -5.44 47.27 -24.51
C SER A 252 -6.64 47.70 -23.62
N THR A 253 -6.50 48.03 -22.32
CA THR A 253 -5.93 49.28 -21.73
C THR A 253 -6.10 49.27 -20.18
N PRO A 254 -5.50 50.21 -19.42
CA PRO A 254 -4.56 49.92 -18.32
C PRO A 254 -5.22 49.54 -16.98
N SER A 255 -4.74 48.49 -16.32
CA SER A 255 -5.00 48.26 -14.89
C SER A 255 -3.67 48.02 -14.20
N VAL A 256 -3.11 49.11 -13.65
CA VAL A 256 -2.01 49.03 -12.70
C VAL A 256 -2.63 48.56 -11.39
N THR A 257 -2.65 47.24 -11.16
CA THR A 257 -2.86 46.67 -9.83
C THR A 257 -1.61 46.97 -9.01
N VAL A 258 -1.62 48.12 -8.33
CA VAL A 258 -0.64 48.46 -7.30
C VAL A 258 -0.94 47.58 -6.08
N ASP A 259 -0.39 46.37 -6.09
CA ASP A 259 -0.49 45.47 -4.95
C ASP A 259 0.25 46.06 -3.75
N THR A 260 -0.49 46.12 -2.65
CA THR A 260 -0.08 46.62 -1.35
C THR A 260 0.80 45.55 -0.66
N SER A 261 1.98 45.27 -1.22
CA SER A 261 2.90 44.22 -0.77
C SER A 261 4.31 44.71 -0.45
N LYS A 262 4.53 46.03 -0.35
CA LYS A 262 5.85 46.62 -0.02
C LYS A 262 6.18 46.74 1.48
N SER A 263 5.55 45.94 2.36
CA SER A 263 5.91 45.96 3.80
C SER A 263 5.64 44.65 4.52
N LEU A 264 5.87 43.52 3.87
CA LEU A 264 6.14 42.28 4.61
C LEU A 264 7.57 41.90 4.28
N THR A 265 8.43 42.03 5.29
CA THR A 265 9.79 41.53 5.26
C THR A 265 9.74 40.06 4.83
N ASP A 266 10.28 39.74 3.66
CA ASP A 266 10.26 38.37 3.14
C ASP A 266 11.22 37.51 3.97
N LEU A 267 10.71 36.98 5.08
CA LEU A 267 11.44 36.08 5.98
C LEU A 267 11.89 34.81 5.25
N VAL A 268 11.26 34.46 4.12
CA VAL A 268 11.68 33.34 3.28
C VAL A 268 12.97 33.71 2.55
N GLN A 269 13.07 34.90 1.97
CA GLN A 269 14.33 35.39 1.36
C GLN A 269 15.44 35.57 2.38
N PHE A 270 15.14 36.14 3.56
CA PHE A 270 16.13 36.26 4.63
C PHE A 270 16.57 34.89 5.17
N GLY A 271 15.62 33.97 5.35
CA GLY A 271 15.88 32.59 5.75
C GLY A 271 16.71 31.81 4.72
N GLN A 272 16.40 31.96 3.43
CA GLN A 272 17.20 31.40 2.33
C GLN A 272 18.61 32.00 2.29
N GLY A 273 18.74 33.31 2.51
CA GLY A 273 20.04 33.99 2.60
C GLY A 273 20.89 33.45 3.75
N ARG A 274 20.29 33.31 4.93
CA ARG A 274 20.95 32.70 6.10
C ARG A 274 21.28 31.23 5.88
N ASN A 275 20.39 30.45 5.28
CA ASN A 275 20.61 29.03 4.97
C ASN A 275 21.73 28.83 3.95
N LYS A 276 21.86 29.71 2.95
CA LYS A 276 23.01 29.69 2.03
C LYS A 276 24.32 29.97 2.76
N VAL A 277 24.36 30.98 3.63
CA VAL A 277 25.55 31.27 4.44
C VAL A 277 25.88 30.11 5.39
N LEU A 278 24.88 29.47 5.97
CA LEU A 278 25.07 28.27 6.79
C LEU A 278 25.58 27.10 5.94
N GLY A 279 25.01 26.89 4.75
CA GLY A 279 25.46 25.89 3.79
C GLY A 279 26.92 26.08 3.41
N LEU A 280 27.35 27.29 3.10
CA LEU A 280 28.76 27.61 2.81
C LEU A 280 29.69 27.33 4.01
N LYS A 281 29.24 27.62 5.24
CA LYS A 281 30.02 27.30 6.45
C LYS A 281 30.11 25.80 6.69
N LEU A 282 29.03 25.06 6.44
CA LEU A 282 29.01 23.60 6.56
C LEU A 282 29.84 22.95 5.46
N ASP A 283 29.82 23.49 4.24
CA ASP A 283 30.64 23.02 3.12
C ASP A 283 32.14 23.24 3.41
N ALA A 284 32.50 24.41 3.97
CA ALA A 284 33.86 24.66 4.44
C ALA A 284 34.31 23.71 5.56
N MET A 285 33.39 23.31 6.45
CA MET A 285 33.66 22.28 7.46
C MET A 285 33.73 20.88 6.85
N SER A 286 32.90 20.60 5.83
CA SER A 286 32.83 19.33 5.12
C SER A 286 34.06 19.07 4.25
N ASP A 287 34.67 20.12 3.68
CA ASP A 287 35.92 20.03 2.90
C ASP A 287 37.11 19.57 3.76
N SER A 288 37.03 19.78 5.07
CA SER A 288 38.01 19.26 6.04
C SER A 288 37.77 17.79 6.43
N VAL A 289 36.62 17.20 6.06
CA VAL A 289 36.25 15.81 6.36
C VAL A 289 36.60 14.93 5.16
N SER A 290 37.81 14.37 5.18
CA SER A 290 38.19 13.34 4.20
C SER A 290 37.45 12.02 4.44
N GLY A 291 37.12 11.28 3.37
CA GLY A 291 36.47 9.96 3.44
C GLY A 291 34.96 9.93 3.19
N GLN A 292 34.34 11.05 2.83
CA GLN A 292 32.95 11.06 2.40
C GLN A 292 32.81 10.50 0.97
N SER A 293 32.15 9.35 0.83
CA SER A 293 31.86 8.76 -0.49
C SER A 293 30.59 9.37 -1.08
N THR A 294 30.73 10.15 -2.15
CA THR A 294 29.61 10.59 -2.99
C THR A 294 29.64 9.78 -4.28
N VAL A 295 28.55 9.08 -4.58
CA VAL A 295 28.41 8.38 -5.86
C VAL A 295 27.83 9.38 -6.85
N ASP A 296 28.42 9.49 -8.05
CA ASP A 296 27.85 10.29 -9.12
C ASP A 296 26.47 9.72 -9.49
N PRO A 297 25.36 10.45 -9.29
CA PRO A 297 24.03 9.94 -9.61
C PRO A 297 23.89 9.63 -11.09
N LYS A 298 24.64 10.32 -11.98
CA LYS A 298 24.60 10.03 -13.42
C LYS A 298 25.35 8.75 -13.73
N GLY A 299 26.57 8.57 -13.21
CA GLY A 299 27.33 7.32 -13.30
C GLY A 299 26.57 6.12 -12.73
N TYR A 300 25.93 6.29 -11.58
CA TYR A 300 25.13 5.22 -10.97
C TYR A 300 23.91 4.85 -11.82
N LEU A 301 23.23 5.84 -12.41
CA LEU A 301 22.11 5.57 -13.32
C LEU A 301 22.57 4.93 -14.63
N THR A 302 23.74 5.30 -15.16
CA THR A 302 24.31 4.60 -16.34
C THR A 302 24.67 3.16 -16.03
N ASP A 303 25.21 2.89 -14.84
CA ASP A 303 25.53 1.54 -14.39
C ASP A 303 24.26 0.72 -14.17
N LEU A 304 23.23 1.30 -13.55
CA LEU A 304 21.92 0.63 -13.39
C LEU A 304 21.24 0.32 -14.73
N ASN A 305 21.36 1.22 -15.72
CA ASN A 305 20.84 0.97 -17.06
C ASN A 305 21.66 -0.10 -17.83
N SER A 306 22.96 -0.24 -17.52
CA SER A 306 23.80 -1.30 -18.08
C SER A 306 23.46 -2.69 -17.52
N ILE A 307 22.86 -2.75 -16.32
CA ILE A 307 22.28 -3.98 -15.79
C ILE A 307 21.01 -4.26 -16.58
N ILE A 308 21.13 -5.13 -17.59
CA ILE A 308 20.00 -5.61 -18.40
C ILE A 308 19.03 -6.33 -17.47
N THR A 309 18.02 -5.60 -17.01
CA THR A 309 16.86 -6.18 -16.35
C THR A 309 15.94 -6.76 -17.42
N LYS A 310 15.41 -7.95 -17.17
CA LYS A 310 14.49 -8.60 -18.10
C LYS A 310 13.16 -7.87 -18.13
N THR A 311 12.51 -7.88 -19.29
CA THR A 311 11.19 -7.29 -19.44
C THR A 311 10.16 -8.00 -18.54
N ASP A 312 9.15 -7.26 -18.07
CA ASP A 312 8.08 -7.82 -17.20
C ASP A 312 7.33 -8.99 -17.87
N ALA A 313 7.23 -8.99 -19.20
CA ALA A 313 6.67 -10.08 -19.98
C ALA A 313 7.48 -11.38 -19.80
N GLU A 314 8.81 -11.31 -19.95
CA GLU A 314 9.72 -12.44 -19.74
C GLU A 314 9.66 -12.94 -18.30
N ILE A 315 9.51 -12.05 -17.32
CA ILE A 315 9.39 -12.43 -15.90
C ILE A 315 8.12 -13.27 -15.68
N SER A 316 7.01 -12.92 -16.34
CA SER A 316 5.75 -13.68 -16.25
C SER A 316 5.89 -15.09 -16.85
N ASP A 317 6.55 -15.21 -18.00
CA ASP A 317 6.73 -16.48 -18.68
C ASP A 317 7.76 -17.37 -17.99
N ILE A 318 8.83 -16.79 -17.41
CA ILE A 318 9.77 -17.51 -16.54
C ILE A 318 9.06 -18.09 -15.31
N LYS A 319 8.09 -17.38 -14.72
CA LYS A 319 7.31 -17.90 -13.59
C LYS A 319 6.43 -19.09 -14.00
N LYS A 320 5.73 -19.00 -15.14
CA LYS A 320 4.94 -20.10 -15.69
C LYS A 320 5.82 -21.31 -16.03
N ALA A 321 6.95 -21.08 -16.70
CA ALA A 321 7.88 -22.13 -17.05
C ALA A 321 8.53 -22.78 -15.80
N ARG A 322 8.80 -22.02 -14.74
CA ARG A 322 9.21 -22.58 -13.44
C ARG A 322 8.14 -23.49 -12.84
N GLN A 323 6.86 -23.12 -12.91
CA GLN A 323 5.77 -23.96 -12.43
C GLN A 323 5.64 -25.26 -13.25
N LEU A 324 5.74 -25.15 -14.58
CA LEU A 324 5.72 -26.30 -15.48
C LEU A 324 6.90 -27.24 -15.19
N LEU A 325 8.13 -26.73 -15.14
CA LEU A 325 9.31 -27.55 -14.90
C LEU A 325 9.33 -28.16 -13.49
N ARG A 326 8.81 -27.44 -12.49
CA ARG A 326 8.58 -28.03 -11.16
C ARG A 326 7.61 -29.20 -11.23
N SER A 327 6.49 -29.05 -11.93
CA SER A 327 5.54 -30.16 -12.10
C SER A 327 6.21 -31.35 -12.78
N VAL A 328 6.97 -31.15 -13.87
CA VAL A 328 7.70 -32.20 -14.60
C VAL A 328 8.69 -32.94 -13.71
N ILE A 329 9.46 -32.21 -12.92
CA ILE A 329 10.45 -32.78 -12.01
C ILE A 329 9.78 -33.57 -10.88
N THR A 330 8.69 -33.05 -10.32
CA THR A 330 7.98 -33.74 -9.24
C THR A 330 7.28 -35.01 -9.72
N THR A 331 6.76 -35.01 -10.95
CA THR A 331 6.13 -36.21 -11.52
C THR A 331 7.16 -37.23 -11.97
N ASN A 332 8.30 -36.78 -12.51
CA ASN A 332 9.35 -37.64 -13.05
C ASN A 332 10.73 -37.30 -12.48
N PRO A 333 11.05 -37.73 -11.24
CA PRO A 333 12.36 -37.44 -10.63
C PRO A 333 13.55 -38.02 -11.40
N LYS A 334 13.36 -39.14 -12.11
CA LYS A 334 14.41 -39.80 -12.90
C LYS A 334 14.64 -39.19 -14.29
N HIS A 335 13.93 -38.12 -14.64
CA HIS A 335 14.03 -37.49 -15.94
C HIS A 335 15.10 -36.39 -15.95
N ALA A 336 16.32 -36.74 -16.35
CA ALA A 336 17.48 -35.83 -16.35
C ALA A 336 17.29 -34.53 -17.18
N PRO A 337 16.70 -34.55 -18.39
CA PRO A 337 16.45 -33.32 -19.14
C PRO A 337 15.53 -32.32 -18.43
N GLY A 338 14.59 -32.80 -17.61
CA GLY A 338 13.70 -31.94 -16.82
C GLY A 338 14.46 -31.11 -15.78
N TRP A 339 15.39 -31.75 -15.07
CA TRP A 339 16.28 -31.07 -14.12
C TRP A 339 17.23 -30.08 -14.82
N ILE A 340 17.78 -30.46 -15.98
CA ILE A 340 18.64 -29.59 -16.79
C ILE A 340 17.87 -28.36 -17.27
N ALA A 341 16.66 -28.55 -17.78
CA ALA A 341 15.81 -27.44 -18.21
C ALA A 341 15.47 -26.49 -17.06
N ALA A 342 15.20 -27.02 -15.86
CA ALA A 342 14.95 -26.20 -14.67
C ALA A 342 16.18 -25.41 -14.24
N ALA A 343 17.37 -26.03 -14.24
CA ALA A 343 18.62 -25.35 -13.92
C ALA A 343 18.95 -24.24 -14.95
N ARG A 344 18.79 -24.52 -16.25
CA ARG A 344 18.97 -23.53 -17.33
C ARG A 344 17.96 -22.39 -17.26
N LEU A 345 16.72 -22.66 -16.84
CA LEU A 345 15.73 -21.61 -16.63
C LEU A 345 16.15 -20.65 -15.51
N GLU A 346 16.71 -21.16 -14.41
CA GLU A 346 17.22 -20.31 -13.33
C GLU A 346 18.51 -19.57 -13.70
N GLU A 347 19.38 -20.15 -14.53
CA GLU A 347 20.53 -19.45 -15.12
C GLU A 347 20.06 -18.30 -16.00
N VAL A 348 19.09 -18.55 -16.88
CA VAL A 348 18.46 -17.51 -17.70
C VAL A 348 17.89 -16.44 -16.78
N ALA A 349 17.24 -16.79 -15.66
CA ALA A 349 16.76 -15.85 -14.65
C ALA A 349 17.85 -15.18 -13.78
N GLN A 350 19.14 -15.44 -14.05
CA GLN A 350 20.31 -14.95 -13.29
C GLN A 350 20.33 -15.36 -11.81
N LYS A 351 19.64 -16.45 -11.45
CA LYS A 351 19.62 -17.03 -10.10
C LYS A 351 20.53 -18.26 -10.02
N ILE A 352 21.82 -18.02 -10.27
CA ILE A 352 22.84 -19.07 -10.35
C ILE A 352 22.90 -19.95 -9.08
N PRO A 353 22.78 -19.44 -7.84
CA PRO A 353 22.78 -20.30 -6.65
C PRO A 353 21.63 -21.31 -6.66
N THR A 354 20.41 -20.88 -7.00
CA THR A 354 19.26 -21.79 -7.09
C THR A 354 19.39 -22.78 -8.24
N ALA A 355 20.02 -22.37 -9.35
CA ALA A 355 20.34 -23.26 -10.47
C ALA A 355 21.31 -24.37 -10.03
N ARG A 356 22.33 -24.03 -9.23
CA ARG A 356 23.28 -25.00 -8.67
C ARG A 356 22.61 -25.98 -7.71
N ASP A 357 21.73 -25.50 -6.83
CA ASP A 357 20.98 -26.36 -5.92
C ASP A 357 20.06 -27.34 -6.65
N LEU A 358 19.38 -26.87 -7.71
CA LEU A 358 18.54 -27.72 -8.55
C LEU A 358 19.36 -28.76 -9.33
N ALA A 359 20.51 -28.36 -9.89
CA ALA A 359 21.41 -29.27 -10.57
C ALA A 359 21.97 -30.34 -9.60
N ALA A 360 22.34 -29.95 -8.38
CA ALA A 360 22.81 -30.87 -7.35
C ALA A 360 21.73 -31.89 -6.94
N LYS A 361 20.48 -31.44 -6.75
CA LYS A 361 19.34 -32.34 -6.51
C LYS A 361 19.12 -33.28 -7.69
N GLY A 362 19.22 -32.75 -8.91
CA GLY A 362 19.13 -33.54 -10.11
C GLY A 362 20.20 -34.63 -10.20
N CYS A 363 21.45 -34.36 -9.80
CA CYS A 363 22.51 -35.37 -9.78
C CYS A 363 22.22 -36.52 -8.79
N ILE A 364 21.57 -36.23 -7.65
CA ILE A 364 21.19 -37.25 -6.67
C ILE A 364 20.04 -38.12 -7.21
N GLU A 365 19.04 -37.49 -7.83
CA GLU A 365 17.86 -38.19 -8.37
C GLU A 365 18.16 -38.95 -9.67
N CYS A 366 19.10 -38.44 -10.48
CA CYS A 366 19.50 -38.97 -11.78
C CYS A 366 21.01 -39.31 -11.82
N PRO A 367 21.49 -40.33 -11.09
CA PRO A 367 22.92 -40.66 -11.06
C PRO A 367 23.42 -41.25 -12.39
N LYS A 368 22.54 -41.88 -13.18
CA LYS A 368 22.90 -42.61 -14.42
C LYS A 368 23.03 -41.73 -15.67
N SER A 369 22.57 -40.49 -15.62
CA SER A 369 22.63 -39.60 -16.78
C SER A 369 23.92 -38.80 -16.77
N GLU A 370 24.69 -38.83 -17.85
CA GLU A 370 25.92 -38.06 -17.98
C GLU A 370 25.68 -36.55 -18.14
N ASP A 371 24.60 -36.16 -18.82
CA ASP A 371 24.37 -34.77 -19.22
C ASP A 371 24.09 -33.85 -18.01
N ILE A 372 23.50 -34.38 -16.94
CA ILE A 372 23.22 -33.60 -15.72
C ILE A 372 24.51 -33.28 -14.96
N TRP A 373 25.44 -34.22 -14.91
CA TRP A 373 26.75 -34.03 -14.32
C TRP A 373 27.55 -32.98 -15.10
N LEU A 374 27.48 -33.00 -16.44
CA LEU A 374 28.12 -32.00 -17.28
C LEU A 374 27.52 -30.61 -17.09
N GLU A 375 26.19 -30.51 -16.99
CA GLU A 375 25.52 -29.23 -16.73
C GLU A 375 25.88 -28.68 -15.35
N SER A 376 25.90 -29.53 -14.32
CA SER A 376 26.29 -29.13 -12.97
C SER A 376 27.74 -28.67 -12.89
N ALA A 377 28.66 -29.28 -13.65
CA ALA A 377 30.05 -28.85 -13.76
C ALA A 377 30.20 -27.51 -14.51
N ARG A 378 29.26 -27.18 -15.43
CA ARG A 378 29.25 -25.90 -16.15
C ARG A 378 28.79 -24.73 -15.28
N LEU A 379 27.82 -24.96 -14.39
CA LEU A 379 27.22 -23.92 -13.53
C LEU A 379 28.07 -23.54 -12.32
N ASN A 380 29.03 -24.39 -11.94
CA ASN A 380 29.87 -24.23 -10.75
C ASN A 380 31.27 -23.69 -11.09
N SER A 381 31.94 -23.16 -10.07
CA SER A 381 33.35 -22.78 -10.16
C SER A 381 34.23 -23.99 -10.50
N THR A 382 35.40 -23.74 -11.09
CA THR A 382 36.34 -24.80 -11.54
C THR A 382 36.71 -25.79 -10.44
N GLU A 383 36.96 -25.33 -9.22
CA GLU A 383 37.29 -26.18 -8.07
C GLU A 383 36.12 -27.12 -7.69
N ASN A 384 34.92 -26.56 -7.54
CA ASN A 384 33.72 -27.33 -7.22
C ASN A 384 33.36 -28.29 -8.36
N ALA A 385 33.59 -27.88 -9.61
CA ALA A 385 33.35 -28.73 -10.77
C ALA A 385 34.24 -29.99 -10.75
N LYS A 386 35.49 -29.92 -10.24
CA LYS A 386 36.35 -31.10 -10.07
C LYS A 386 35.76 -32.10 -9.08
N ILE A 387 35.23 -31.62 -7.94
CA ILE A 387 34.59 -32.46 -6.92
C ILE A 387 33.35 -33.16 -7.52
N ILE A 388 32.53 -32.40 -8.25
CA ILE A 388 31.32 -32.89 -8.91
C ILE A 388 31.66 -33.94 -9.96
N LEU A 389 32.67 -33.72 -10.79
CA LEU A 389 33.09 -34.70 -11.79
C LEU A 389 33.72 -35.94 -11.16
N ALA A 390 34.43 -35.81 -10.03
CA ALA A 390 34.92 -36.95 -9.27
C ALA A 390 33.77 -37.81 -8.71
N SER A 391 32.68 -37.19 -8.22
CA SER A 391 31.46 -37.92 -7.88
C SER A 391 30.79 -38.54 -9.11
N ALA A 392 30.77 -37.84 -10.24
CA ALA A 392 30.17 -38.33 -11.47
C ALA A 392 30.89 -39.58 -12.00
N VAL A 393 32.23 -39.62 -11.94
CA VAL A 393 33.05 -40.77 -12.34
C VAL A 393 32.78 -42.00 -11.47
N ARG A 394 32.47 -41.81 -10.18
CA ARG A 394 32.11 -42.93 -9.28
C ARG A 394 30.81 -43.60 -9.70
N GLU A 395 29.84 -42.81 -10.16
CA GLU A 395 28.53 -43.31 -10.60
C GLU A 395 28.56 -43.82 -12.05
N ILE A 396 29.25 -43.10 -12.94
CA ILE A 396 29.33 -43.40 -14.38
C ILE A 396 30.80 -43.40 -14.85
N PRO A 397 31.53 -44.50 -14.60
CA PRO A 397 32.92 -44.62 -15.06
C PRO A 397 33.04 -44.79 -16.58
N THR A 398 31.96 -45.21 -17.26
CA THR A 398 31.91 -45.51 -18.70
C THR A 398 31.67 -44.28 -19.58
N SER A 399 31.39 -43.10 -19.02
CA SER A 399 31.11 -41.90 -19.82
C SER A 399 32.38 -41.20 -20.26
N VAL A 400 32.62 -41.22 -21.57
CA VAL A 400 33.71 -40.51 -22.23
C VAL A 400 33.62 -38.99 -22.04
N LYS A 401 32.40 -38.43 -22.04
CA LYS A 401 32.19 -36.97 -21.98
C LYS A 401 32.62 -36.40 -20.63
N ILE A 402 32.35 -37.12 -19.54
CA ILE A 402 32.72 -36.72 -18.17
C ILE A 402 34.24 -36.67 -18.04
N TRP A 403 34.96 -37.69 -18.53
CA TRP A 403 36.42 -37.74 -18.50
C TRP A 403 37.07 -36.61 -19.32
N LEU A 404 36.55 -36.32 -20.51
CA LEU A 404 37.04 -35.19 -21.33
C LEU A 404 36.76 -33.84 -20.68
N ARG A 405 35.59 -33.67 -20.04
CA ARG A 405 35.29 -32.44 -19.32
C ARG A 405 36.18 -32.28 -18.09
N ALA A 406 36.51 -33.37 -17.41
CA ALA A 406 37.44 -33.38 -16.28
C ALA A 406 38.86 -32.98 -16.71
N SER A 407 39.37 -33.52 -17.83
CA SER A 407 40.69 -33.13 -18.33
C SER A 407 40.73 -31.64 -18.72
N GLN A 408 39.66 -31.09 -19.30
CA GLN A 408 39.61 -29.66 -19.66
C GLN A 408 39.57 -28.71 -18.45
N LEU A 409 39.19 -29.20 -17.26
CA LEU A 409 39.14 -28.40 -16.04
C LEU A 409 40.45 -28.44 -15.25
N GLU A 410 41.37 -29.34 -15.61
CA GLU A 410 42.70 -29.36 -15.03
C GLU A 410 43.62 -28.37 -15.76
N ASN A 411 44.37 -27.57 -15.01
CA ASN A 411 45.30 -26.59 -15.57
C ASN A 411 46.66 -27.23 -15.91
N ASP A 412 47.06 -28.28 -15.18
CA ASP A 412 48.36 -28.91 -15.34
C ASP A 412 48.31 -30.05 -16.36
N THR A 413 49.21 -30.02 -17.35
CA THR A 413 49.34 -31.09 -18.36
C THR A 413 49.60 -32.45 -17.71
N LYS A 414 50.38 -32.50 -16.62
CA LYS A 414 50.61 -33.72 -15.83
C LYS A 414 49.34 -34.23 -15.16
N ALA A 415 48.49 -33.35 -14.63
CA ALA A 415 47.21 -33.75 -14.05
C ALA A 415 46.24 -34.23 -15.12
N GLN A 416 46.19 -33.55 -16.27
CA GLN A 416 45.41 -33.97 -17.43
C GLN A 416 45.80 -35.37 -17.91
N LYS A 417 47.11 -35.65 -18.06
CA LYS A 417 47.63 -36.98 -18.41
C LYS A 417 47.20 -38.04 -17.39
N ARG A 418 47.24 -37.74 -16.09
CA ARG A 418 46.78 -38.67 -15.03
C ARG A 418 45.28 -38.97 -15.15
N VAL A 419 44.45 -37.95 -15.38
CA VAL A 419 43.00 -38.12 -15.56
C VAL A 419 42.70 -38.96 -16.80
N LEU A 420 43.36 -38.70 -17.93
CA LEU A 420 43.15 -39.46 -19.16
C LEU A 420 43.67 -40.89 -19.08
N ARG A 421 44.82 -41.13 -18.42
CA ARG A 421 45.32 -42.50 -18.16
C ARG A 421 44.32 -43.28 -17.30
N ARG A 422 43.78 -42.66 -16.26
CA ARG A 422 42.71 -43.25 -15.44
C ARG A 422 41.45 -43.50 -16.26
N ALA A 423 41.09 -42.61 -17.17
CA ALA A 423 39.94 -42.78 -18.07
C ALA A 423 40.13 -43.99 -19.01
N LEU A 424 41.34 -44.21 -19.53
CA LEU A 424 41.67 -45.33 -20.41
C LEU A 424 41.63 -46.68 -19.70
N GLU A 425 41.86 -46.73 -18.39
CA GLU A 425 41.66 -47.95 -17.59
C GLU A 425 40.18 -48.39 -17.57
N PHE A 426 39.25 -47.43 -17.53
CA PHE A 426 37.81 -47.72 -17.55
C PHE A 426 37.24 -47.85 -18.97
N ILE A 427 37.77 -47.09 -19.94
CA ILE A 427 37.25 -47.02 -21.31
C ILE A 427 38.40 -47.13 -22.33
N PRO A 428 38.86 -48.36 -22.64
CA PRO A 428 39.89 -48.56 -23.66
C PRO A 428 39.37 -48.38 -25.09
N ASN A 429 38.06 -48.43 -25.32
CA ASN A 429 37.51 -48.47 -26.68
C ASN A 429 37.25 -47.08 -27.30
N SER A 430 37.45 -46.00 -26.54
CA SER A 430 37.08 -44.65 -26.97
C SER A 430 38.21 -43.93 -27.69
N VAL A 431 38.06 -43.78 -29.01
CA VAL A 431 38.97 -43.00 -29.87
C VAL A 431 39.17 -41.57 -29.35
N LYS A 432 38.12 -40.96 -28.79
CA LYS A 432 38.18 -39.55 -28.37
C LYS A 432 39.15 -39.35 -27.19
N ILE A 433 39.18 -40.31 -26.25
CA ILE A 433 40.10 -40.26 -25.10
C ILE A 433 41.53 -40.50 -25.58
N TRP A 434 41.74 -41.47 -26.47
CA TRP A 434 43.05 -41.72 -27.07
C TRP A 434 43.60 -40.50 -27.82
N LYS A 435 42.79 -39.84 -28.65
CA LYS A 435 43.20 -38.61 -29.34
C LYS A 435 43.56 -37.49 -28.35
N ALA A 436 42.74 -37.30 -27.32
CA ALA A 436 43.01 -36.30 -26.28
C ALA A 436 44.31 -36.61 -25.51
N ALA A 437 44.56 -37.89 -25.20
CA ALA A 437 45.78 -38.32 -24.52
C ALA A 437 47.03 -38.12 -25.39
N VAL A 438 46.96 -38.52 -26.67
CA VAL A 438 48.05 -38.32 -27.63
C VAL A 438 48.36 -36.84 -27.86
N SER A 439 47.34 -35.99 -27.91
CA SER A 439 47.53 -34.55 -28.13
C SER A 439 48.23 -33.83 -26.96
N LEU A 440 48.27 -34.44 -25.77
CA LEU A 440 48.92 -33.88 -24.59
C LEU A 440 50.33 -34.44 -24.36
N GLU A 441 50.71 -35.50 -25.07
CA GLU A 441 52.03 -36.11 -24.94
C GLU A 441 53.04 -35.31 -25.79
N GLU A 442 54.10 -34.82 -25.14
CA GLU A 442 55.15 -34.01 -25.79
C GLU A 442 56.25 -34.92 -26.35
N ASP A 443 56.48 -36.06 -25.68
CA ASP A 443 57.47 -37.04 -26.05
C ASP A 443 56.96 -37.91 -27.22
N SER A 444 57.70 -37.85 -28.34
CA SER A 444 57.39 -38.64 -29.54
C SER A 444 57.40 -40.15 -29.26
N ASP A 445 58.28 -40.61 -28.37
CA ASP A 445 58.36 -42.03 -28.03
C ASP A 445 57.18 -42.50 -27.16
N ASP A 446 56.75 -41.69 -26.18
CA ASP A 446 55.58 -42.00 -25.36
C ASP A 446 54.29 -41.95 -26.19
N ALA A 447 54.18 -40.97 -27.09
CA ALA A 447 53.06 -40.88 -28.04
C ALA A 447 52.99 -42.13 -28.95
N ARG A 448 54.15 -42.66 -29.38
CA ARG A 448 54.23 -43.90 -30.18
C ARG A 448 53.73 -45.11 -29.38
N ILE A 449 54.22 -45.28 -28.15
CA ILE A 449 53.82 -46.40 -27.27
C ILE A 449 52.31 -46.34 -26.99
N LEU A 450 51.79 -45.13 -26.73
CA LEU A 450 50.38 -44.89 -26.43
C LEU A 450 49.50 -45.15 -27.66
N LEU A 451 49.94 -44.74 -28.86
CA LEU A 451 49.27 -45.04 -30.14
C LEU A 451 49.30 -46.53 -30.48
N GLY A 452 50.39 -47.25 -30.20
CA GLY A 452 50.47 -48.70 -30.37
C GLY A 452 49.39 -49.43 -29.59
N ARG A 453 49.26 -49.11 -28.29
CA ARG A 453 48.18 -49.66 -27.45
C ARG A 453 46.79 -49.19 -27.90
N ALA A 454 46.66 -47.94 -28.35
CA ALA A 454 45.39 -47.39 -28.81
C ALA A 454 44.85 -48.16 -30.03
N VAL A 455 45.74 -48.53 -30.94
CA VAL A 455 45.43 -49.25 -32.17
C VAL A 455 45.01 -50.70 -31.89
N GLU A 456 45.60 -51.36 -30.89
CA GLU A 456 45.17 -52.68 -30.42
C GLU A 456 43.76 -52.64 -29.81
N CYS A 457 43.47 -51.59 -29.03
CA CYS A 457 42.17 -51.41 -28.37
C CYS A 457 41.07 -50.93 -29.33
N VAL A 458 41.42 -50.13 -30.34
CA VAL A 458 40.47 -49.60 -31.34
C VAL A 458 40.98 -49.81 -32.76
N PRO A 459 40.84 -51.03 -33.32
CA PRO A 459 41.33 -51.35 -34.66
C PRO A 459 40.57 -50.60 -35.76
N LEU A 460 39.33 -50.18 -35.51
CA LEU A 460 38.47 -49.50 -36.50
C LEU A 460 38.87 -48.04 -36.78
N ALA A 461 39.66 -47.41 -35.90
CA ALA A 461 39.91 -45.97 -35.97
C ALA A 461 41.09 -45.64 -36.89
N THR A 462 40.80 -45.41 -38.18
CA THR A 462 41.81 -45.08 -39.21
C THR A 462 42.73 -43.92 -38.84
N GLU A 463 42.22 -42.92 -38.13
CA GLU A 463 43.00 -41.75 -37.73
C GLU A 463 44.15 -42.07 -36.77
N LEU A 464 43.96 -43.05 -35.87
CA LEU A 464 45.00 -43.48 -34.94
C LEU A 464 46.11 -44.23 -35.67
N TRP A 465 45.75 -45.10 -36.62
CA TRP A 465 46.70 -45.79 -37.49
C TRP A 465 47.55 -44.83 -38.33
N LEU A 466 46.92 -43.77 -38.87
CA LEU A 466 47.64 -42.74 -39.63
C LEU A 466 48.56 -41.90 -38.75
N ALA A 467 48.12 -41.56 -37.54
CA ALA A 467 48.96 -40.85 -36.57
C ALA A 467 50.18 -41.69 -36.16
N LEU A 468 49.98 -42.99 -35.92
CA LEU A 468 51.04 -43.93 -35.60
C LEU A 468 52.04 -44.06 -36.77
N ALA A 469 51.54 -44.27 -37.99
CA ALA A 469 52.38 -44.40 -39.18
C ALA A 469 53.22 -43.12 -39.48
N ARG A 470 52.74 -41.94 -39.08
CA ARG A 470 53.51 -40.69 -39.20
C ARG A 470 54.63 -40.56 -38.17
N LEU A 471 54.46 -41.18 -37.00
CA LEU A 471 55.42 -41.10 -35.90
C LEU A 471 56.49 -42.19 -35.95
N GLU A 472 56.26 -43.27 -36.70
CA GLU A 472 57.17 -44.40 -36.83
C GLU A 472 58.15 -44.29 -37.99
N SER A 473 59.23 -45.08 -37.91
CA SER A 473 60.17 -45.27 -39.01
C SER A 473 59.48 -45.94 -40.21
N TYR A 474 60.01 -45.73 -41.41
CA TYR A 474 59.42 -46.22 -42.66
C TYR A 474 59.15 -47.73 -42.67
N GLU A 475 60.04 -48.55 -42.10
CA GLU A 475 59.86 -50.00 -42.05
C GLU A 475 58.74 -50.44 -41.12
N ASN A 476 58.60 -49.78 -39.96
CA ASN A 476 57.55 -50.11 -39.00
C ASN A 476 56.21 -49.53 -39.44
N ALA A 477 56.20 -48.33 -40.03
CA ALA A 477 55.00 -47.74 -40.64
C ALA A 477 54.41 -48.64 -41.73
N LYS A 478 55.25 -49.33 -42.54
CA LYS A 478 54.77 -50.36 -43.48
C LYS A 478 54.05 -51.50 -42.76
N LYS A 479 54.62 -52.02 -41.67
CA LYS A 479 54.02 -53.10 -40.88
C LYS A 479 52.68 -52.67 -40.29
N VAL A 480 52.60 -51.46 -39.75
CA VAL A 480 51.38 -50.87 -39.18
C VAL A 480 50.28 -50.72 -40.24
N ILE A 481 50.60 -50.20 -41.42
CA ILE A 481 49.63 -50.07 -42.51
C ILE A 481 49.18 -51.44 -43.03
N CYS A 482 50.09 -52.42 -43.13
CA CYS A 482 49.74 -53.80 -43.48
C CYS A 482 48.85 -54.44 -42.41
N ALA A 483 49.12 -54.21 -41.11
CA ALA A 483 48.30 -54.69 -40.01
C ALA A 483 46.88 -54.08 -40.05
N LYS A 484 46.75 -52.79 -40.35
CA LYS A 484 45.46 -52.13 -40.56
C LYS A 484 44.66 -52.76 -41.70
N LYS A 485 45.30 -53.06 -42.83
CA LYS A 485 44.64 -53.73 -43.95
C LYS A 485 44.16 -55.13 -43.57
N SER A 486 44.92 -55.84 -42.74
CA SER A 486 44.50 -57.14 -42.18
C SER A 486 43.29 -57.00 -41.26
N SER A 487 43.29 -56.03 -40.35
CA SER A 487 42.16 -55.81 -39.43
C SER A 487 40.89 -55.36 -40.15
N ASP A 488 41.01 -54.55 -41.22
CA ASP A 488 39.86 -54.20 -42.06
C ASP A 488 39.26 -55.41 -42.77
N PHE A 489 40.10 -56.38 -43.15
CA PHE A 489 39.67 -57.60 -43.82
C PHE A 489 38.92 -58.54 -42.85
N GLU A 490 39.41 -58.68 -41.62
CA GLU A 490 38.79 -59.49 -40.56
C GLU A 490 37.43 -58.94 -40.08
N GLN A 491 37.17 -57.63 -40.20
CA GLN A 491 35.91 -57.01 -39.77
C GLN A 491 34.83 -56.99 -40.88
N ASN A 492 35.22 -57.17 -42.14
CA ASN A 492 34.30 -57.17 -43.30
C ASN A 492 33.81 -58.57 -43.70
N ASN A 493 34.35 -59.62 -43.07
CA ASN A 493 33.87 -61.01 -43.12
C ASN A 493 33.19 -61.35 -41.80
#